data_AF-A0A0A9BQA6-F1
#
_entry.id   AF-A0A0A9BQA6-F1
#
_cell.length_a   1.000
_cell.length_b   1.000
_cell.length_c   1.000
_cell.angle_alpha   90.00
_cell.angle_beta   90.00
_cell.angle_gamma   90.00
#
_symmetry.space_group_name_H-M   'P 1'
#
loop_
_entity.id
_entity.type
_entity.pdbx_description
1 polymer ?
#
loop_
_entity_poly.entity_id
_entity_poly.type
_entity_poly.pdbx_seq_one_letter_code
_entity_poly.pdbx_strand_id
1 'polypeptide(L)'
;MVKSGLEEPTSEYVQPRVSPYRLTTHLTSAFVIYCGILWTALSVVMPDPPTGSMNWVNGALKIRKLAIPVSAVVGITAISGAFVAGNDAGHAYNSFPKMGDTWIPEDVFSMEPFIRNFFENTSTVQLNHRILATATLLSVGGLWLAARKIDMHPAVKSLIRSTLGMAALQVTLGISTLLMYVPTSLGSAHQAGALTLLSLMILLTHTLRRPSPALLKSLATAVKST
;
A
#
# COMPACT_ATOMS: atom_id res chain seq x y z
N MET A 1 29.66 -6.21 39.97
CA MET A 1 29.21 -6.57 38.61
C MET A 1 30.17 -7.60 38.05
N VAL A 2 29.71 -8.82 37.79
CA VAL A 2 30.54 -9.87 37.19
C VAL A 2 30.58 -9.63 35.68
N LYS A 3 31.78 -9.49 35.11
CA LYS A 3 31.96 -9.36 33.66
C LYS A 3 31.64 -10.70 33.00
N SER A 4 30.82 -10.67 31.96
CA SER A 4 30.22 -11.84 31.27
C SER A 4 31.25 -12.87 30.76
N GLY A 5 32.53 -12.50 30.60
CA GLY A 5 33.56 -13.40 30.07
C GLY A 5 33.37 -13.79 28.59
N LEU A 6 32.32 -13.27 27.96
CA LEU A 6 32.07 -13.37 26.53
C LEU A 6 32.76 -12.20 25.84
N GLU A 7 33.71 -12.49 24.95
CA GLU A 7 34.25 -11.51 24.02
C GLU A 7 33.17 -11.19 22.98
N GLU A 8 32.89 -9.90 22.75
CA GLU A 8 32.05 -9.51 21.62
C GLU A 8 32.78 -9.90 20.32
N PRO A 9 32.15 -10.66 19.42
CA PRO A 9 32.82 -11.11 18.20
C PRO A 9 33.22 -9.90 17.35
N THR A 10 34.47 -9.89 16.87
CA THR A 10 35.09 -8.77 16.15
C THR A 10 34.43 -8.45 14.81
N SER A 11 33.55 -9.32 14.29
CA SER A 11 32.67 -9.02 13.15
C SER A 11 31.53 -10.04 13.03
N GLU A 12 30.53 -9.66 12.23
CA GLU A 12 29.37 -10.41 11.70
C GLU A 12 28.02 -10.32 12.47
N TYR A 13 28.01 -10.03 13.79
CA TYR A 13 26.75 -9.95 14.58
C TYR A 13 26.49 -8.63 15.31
N VAL A 14 27.14 -7.52 14.91
CA VAL A 14 26.90 -6.19 15.54
C VAL A 14 25.47 -5.69 15.29
N GLN A 15 24.83 -6.15 14.20
CA GLN A 15 23.44 -5.84 13.85
C GLN A 15 22.73 -7.14 13.44
N PRO A 16 21.72 -7.62 14.18
CA PRO A 16 20.95 -8.81 13.78
C PRO A 16 20.28 -8.58 12.42
N ARG A 17 20.66 -9.38 11.41
CA ARG A 17 20.07 -9.31 10.07
C ARG A 17 19.12 -10.49 9.84
N VAL A 18 18.02 -10.21 9.14
CA VAL A 18 17.10 -11.22 8.63
C VAL A 18 17.12 -11.20 7.12
N SER A 19 17.03 -12.38 6.50
CA SER A 19 16.92 -12.48 5.04
C SER A 19 15.75 -11.63 4.51
N PRO A 20 15.91 -10.91 3.38
CA PRO A 20 14.82 -10.13 2.78
C PRO A 20 13.58 -10.98 2.50
N TYR A 21 13.76 -12.24 2.13
CA TYR A 21 12.65 -13.18 1.93
C TYR A 21 11.85 -13.40 3.21
N ARG A 22 12.53 -13.64 4.34
CA ARG A 22 11.85 -13.89 5.63
C ARG A 22 11.12 -12.64 6.11
N LEU A 23 11.76 -11.47 5.99
CA LEU A 23 11.13 -10.19 6.35
C LEU A 23 9.89 -9.90 5.50
N THR A 24 10.00 -10.05 4.18
CA THR A 24 8.87 -9.85 3.27
C THR A 24 7.75 -10.84 3.55
N THR A 25 8.06 -12.13 3.73
CA THR A 25 7.03 -13.14 4.06
C THR A 25 6.33 -12.82 5.38
N HIS A 26 7.08 -12.40 6.40
CA HIS A 26 6.50 -11.98 7.68
C HIS A 26 5.56 -10.79 7.51
N LEU A 27 6.00 -9.69 6.89
CA LEU A 27 5.15 -8.52 6.65
C LEU A 27 3.91 -8.87 5.81
N THR A 28 4.11 -9.65 4.74
CA THR A 28 3.02 -10.05 3.84
C THR A 28 1.97 -10.87 4.57
N SER A 29 2.38 -11.87 5.37
CA SER A 29 1.45 -12.67 6.17
C SER A 29 0.69 -11.82 7.19
N ALA A 30 1.37 -10.89 7.88
CA ALA A 30 0.73 -9.96 8.79
C ALA A 30 -0.32 -9.09 8.08
N PHE A 31 -0.01 -8.59 6.89
CA PHE A 31 -0.92 -7.79 6.08
C PHE A 31 -2.12 -8.61 5.61
N VAL A 32 -1.93 -9.85 5.15
CA VAL A 32 -3.03 -10.73 4.73
C VAL A 32 -3.98 -11.01 5.90
N ILE A 33 -3.44 -11.36 7.07
CA ILE A 33 -4.23 -11.60 8.28
C ILE A 33 -4.99 -10.32 8.67
N TYR A 34 -4.30 -9.18 8.70
CA TYR A 34 -4.92 -7.88 8.98
C TYR A 34 -6.07 -7.57 8.01
N CYS A 35 -5.86 -7.76 6.71
CA CYS A 35 -6.89 -7.56 5.69
C CYS A 35 -8.14 -8.40 5.98
N GLY A 36 -7.95 -9.69 6.30
CA GLY A 36 -9.04 -10.61 6.60
C GLY A 36 -9.82 -10.22 7.86
N ILE A 37 -9.11 -9.85 8.92
CA ILE A 37 -9.72 -9.37 10.17
C ILE A 37 -10.49 -8.08 9.93
N LEU A 38 -9.87 -7.07 9.30
CA LEU A 38 -10.51 -5.80 9.02
C LEU A 38 -11.75 -5.98 8.14
N TRP A 39 -11.66 -6.76 7.06
CA TRP A 39 -12.80 -7.05 6.21
C TRP A 39 -13.96 -7.72 6.96
N THR A 40 -13.65 -8.68 7.85
CA THR A 40 -14.63 -9.37 8.67
C THR A 40 -15.29 -8.40 9.66
N ALA A 41 -14.50 -7.59 10.36
CA ALA A 41 -15.01 -6.57 11.28
C ALA A 41 -15.92 -5.56 10.57
N LEU A 42 -15.51 -5.07 9.41
CA LEU A 42 -16.34 -4.18 8.58
C LEU A 42 -17.64 -4.85 8.14
N SER A 43 -17.62 -6.16 7.86
CA SER A 43 -18.83 -6.90 7.47
C SER A 43 -19.82 -7.08 8.62
N VAL A 44 -19.34 -7.10 9.86
CA VAL A 44 -20.20 -7.12 11.06
C VAL A 44 -20.75 -5.72 11.37
N VAL A 45 -19.91 -4.69 11.32
CA VAL A 45 -20.29 -3.32 11.72
C VAL A 45 -21.05 -2.57 10.61
N MET A 46 -20.76 -2.87 9.35
CA MET A 46 -21.39 -2.26 8.16
C MET A 46 -21.84 -3.36 7.18
N PRO A 47 -22.87 -4.16 7.55
CA PRO A 47 -23.32 -5.29 6.73
C PRO A 47 -23.73 -4.83 5.32
N ASP A 48 -24.47 -3.71 5.24
CA ASP A 48 -24.84 -3.04 4.00
C ASP A 48 -23.97 -1.80 3.73
N PRO A 49 -23.57 -1.58 2.47
CA PRO A 49 -22.83 -0.39 2.07
C PRO A 49 -23.70 0.87 2.15
N PRO A 50 -23.11 2.06 2.37
CA PRO A 50 -23.85 3.32 2.44
C PRO A 50 -24.52 3.62 1.09
N THR A 51 -25.84 3.54 1.03
CA THR A 51 -26.65 3.79 -0.17
C THR A 51 -27.99 4.41 0.18
N GLY A 52 -28.51 5.23 -0.73
CA GLY A 52 -29.83 5.89 -0.60
C GLY A 52 -30.62 5.92 -1.92
N SER A 53 -30.04 5.48 -3.03
CA SER A 53 -30.69 5.44 -4.34
C SER A 53 -30.06 4.37 -5.23
N MET A 54 -30.80 3.91 -6.25
CA MET A 54 -30.26 2.97 -7.23
C MET A 54 -29.10 3.56 -8.05
N ASN A 55 -29.11 4.88 -8.27
CA ASN A 55 -28.03 5.59 -8.95
C ASN A 55 -26.72 5.51 -8.16
N TRP A 56 -26.77 5.67 -6.84
CA TRP A 56 -25.59 5.53 -5.98
C TRP A 56 -25.02 4.13 -6.00
N VAL A 57 -25.87 3.10 -5.99
CA VAL A 57 -25.43 1.70 -6.13
C VAL A 57 -24.69 1.50 -7.45
N ASN A 58 -25.29 1.94 -8.57
CA ASN A 58 -24.68 1.77 -9.88
C ASN A 58 -23.36 2.55 -10.02
N GLY A 59 -23.29 3.75 -9.46
CA GLY A 59 -22.07 4.54 -9.38
C GLY A 59 -20.98 3.85 -8.59
N ALA A 60 -21.31 3.35 -7.39
CA ALA A 60 -20.38 2.62 -6.54
C ALA A 60 -19.82 1.37 -7.22
N LEU A 61 -20.66 0.58 -7.90
CA LEU A 61 -20.22 -0.62 -8.61
C LEU A 61 -19.28 -0.32 -9.79
N LYS A 62 -19.45 0.81 -10.48
CA LYS A 62 -18.51 1.26 -11.52
C LYS A 62 -17.14 1.57 -10.93
N ILE A 63 -17.11 2.33 -9.83
CA ILE A 63 -15.86 2.67 -9.14
C ILE A 63 -15.21 1.46 -8.49
N ARG A 64 -15.98 0.48 -8.00
CA ARG A 64 -15.47 -0.78 -7.47
C ARG A 64 -14.55 -1.50 -8.47
N LYS A 65 -14.93 -1.54 -9.75
CA LYS A 65 -14.14 -2.19 -10.80
C LYS A 65 -12.75 -1.57 -10.97
N LEU A 66 -12.61 -0.28 -10.65
CA LEU A 66 -11.32 0.42 -10.64
C LEU A 66 -10.62 0.28 -9.28
N ALA A 67 -11.36 0.33 -8.17
CA ALA A 67 -10.79 0.27 -6.82
C ALA A 67 -10.10 -1.08 -6.52
N ILE A 68 -10.59 -2.20 -7.06
CA ILE A 68 -10.00 -3.53 -6.86
C ILE A 68 -8.56 -3.60 -7.41
N PRO A 69 -8.30 -3.35 -8.71
CA PRO A 69 -6.93 -3.38 -9.22
C PRO A 69 -6.04 -2.32 -8.57
N VAL A 70 -6.56 -1.13 -8.24
CA VAL A 70 -5.81 -0.12 -7.49
C VAL A 70 -5.39 -0.64 -6.10
N SER A 71 -6.26 -1.39 -5.42
CA SER A 71 -5.94 -2.02 -4.13
C SER A 71 -4.81 -3.03 -4.26
N ALA A 72 -4.79 -3.80 -5.36
CA ALA A 72 -3.70 -4.73 -5.64
C ALA A 72 -2.37 -3.99 -5.86
N VAL A 73 -2.36 -2.89 -6.61
CA VAL A 73 -1.15 -2.06 -6.81
C VAL A 73 -0.64 -1.50 -5.48
N VAL A 74 -1.53 -1.00 -4.61
CA VAL A 74 -1.18 -0.54 -3.25
C VAL A 74 -0.56 -1.67 -2.43
N GLY A 75 -1.18 -2.86 -2.43
CA GLY A 75 -0.67 -4.03 -1.72
C GLY A 75 0.70 -4.50 -2.22
N ILE A 76 0.88 -4.59 -3.55
CA ILE A 76 2.16 -4.95 -4.17
C ILE A 76 3.25 -3.93 -3.83
N THR A 77 2.92 -2.64 -3.81
CA THR A 77 3.85 -1.57 -3.43
C THR A 77 4.27 -1.69 -1.97
N ALA A 78 3.34 -2.02 -1.07
CA ALA A 78 3.68 -2.24 0.33
C ALA A 78 4.59 -3.46 0.53
N ILE A 79 4.35 -4.55 -0.20
CA ILE A 79 5.19 -5.74 -0.18
C ILE A 79 6.58 -5.45 -0.75
N SER A 80 6.69 -4.69 -1.85
CA SER A 80 7.99 -4.32 -2.41
C SER A 80 8.82 -3.46 -1.45
N GLY A 81 8.17 -2.64 -0.62
CA GLY A 81 8.83 -1.91 0.47
C GLY A 81 9.49 -2.82 1.51
N ALA A 82 8.96 -4.02 1.74
CA ALA A 82 9.58 -5.01 2.61
C ALA A 82 10.89 -5.56 2.03
N PHE A 83 10.95 -5.75 0.71
CA PHE A 83 12.21 -6.09 0.04
C PHE A 83 13.21 -4.94 0.10
N VAL A 84 12.77 -3.68 0.00
CA VAL A 84 13.65 -2.52 0.17
C VAL A 84 14.27 -2.52 1.56
N ALA A 85 13.46 -2.72 2.61
CA ALA A 85 13.94 -2.79 3.99
C ALA A 85 14.85 -4.01 4.22
N GLY A 86 14.49 -5.18 3.69
CA GLY A 86 15.22 -6.43 3.91
C GLY A 86 16.56 -6.50 3.18
N ASN A 87 16.75 -5.73 2.12
CA ASN A 87 18.01 -5.61 1.40
C ASN A 87 18.85 -4.39 1.83
N ASP A 88 18.40 -3.63 2.84
CA ASP A 88 18.96 -2.31 3.17
C ASP A 88 19.01 -1.35 1.96
N ALA A 89 18.17 -1.59 0.94
CA ALA A 89 18.23 -0.90 -0.34
C ALA A 89 17.82 0.58 -0.23
N GLY A 90 17.21 0.98 0.89
CA GLY A 90 16.96 2.39 1.21
C GLY A 90 18.23 3.24 1.32
N HIS A 91 19.40 2.62 1.54
CA HIS A 91 20.70 3.30 1.62
C HIS A 91 21.51 3.30 0.32
N ALA A 92 20.99 2.69 -0.76
CA ALA A 92 21.74 2.55 -2.01
C ALA A 92 21.88 3.89 -2.76
N TYR A 93 20.75 4.56 -3.06
CA TYR A 93 20.75 5.85 -3.77
C TYR A 93 19.89 6.90 -3.06
N ASN A 94 20.47 7.73 -2.20
CA ASN A 94 19.73 8.71 -1.40
C ASN A 94 19.44 10.04 -2.12
N SER A 95 19.14 9.99 -3.42
CA SER A 95 18.71 11.11 -4.25
C SER A 95 17.33 10.85 -4.86
N PHE A 96 16.63 11.92 -5.25
CA PHE A 96 15.34 11.84 -5.95
C PHE A 96 15.18 13.04 -6.91
N PRO A 97 14.62 12.88 -8.13
CA PRO A 97 13.99 11.67 -8.67
C PRO A 97 15.00 10.66 -9.26
N LYS A 98 16.20 11.10 -9.61
CA LYS A 98 17.29 10.25 -10.09
C LYS A 98 17.89 9.38 -8.98
N MET A 99 18.58 8.32 -9.38
CA MET A 99 19.36 7.42 -8.52
C MET A 99 20.85 7.73 -8.74
N GLY A 100 21.40 8.65 -7.95
CA GLY A 100 22.67 9.31 -8.24
C GLY A 100 22.51 10.24 -9.46
N ASP A 101 23.43 10.13 -10.41
CA ASP A 101 23.42 10.93 -11.63
C ASP A 101 22.52 10.37 -12.75
N THR A 102 22.08 9.12 -12.61
CA THR A 102 21.30 8.38 -13.62
C THR A 102 19.86 8.14 -13.20
N TRP A 103 18.99 7.83 -14.16
CA TRP A 103 17.60 7.44 -13.88
C TRP A 103 17.46 5.96 -13.56
N ILE A 104 18.28 5.14 -14.22
CA ILE A 104 18.38 3.69 -14.05
C ILE A 104 19.87 3.40 -13.86
N PRO A 105 20.29 2.90 -12.69
CA PRO A 105 21.66 2.47 -12.46
C PRO A 105 22.08 1.34 -13.42
N GLU A 106 23.37 1.27 -13.75
CA GLU A 106 23.88 0.27 -14.71
C GLU A 106 23.85 -1.16 -14.15
N ASP A 107 23.85 -1.30 -12.83
CA ASP A 107 23.95 -2.56 -12.12
C ASP A 107 22.60 -3.26 -11.89
N VAL A 108 21.48 -2.71 -12.35
CA VAL A 108 20.12 -3.24 -12.08
C VAL A 108 19.85 -4.65 -12.62
N PHE A 109 20.71 -5.19 -13.48
CA PHE A 109 20.63 -6.57 -13.98
C PHE A 109 21.95 -7.33 -13.84
N SER A 110 22.79 -6.94 -12.88
CA SER A 110 24.14 -7.50 -12.71
C SER A 110 24.19 -8.87 -12.02
N MET A 111 23.12 -9.32 -11.35
CA MET A 111 23.10 -10.60 -10.63
C MET A 111 22.64 -11.77 -11.51
N GLU A 112 23.24 -12.94 -11.27
CA GLU A 112 22.80 -14.22 -11.83
C GLU A 112 22.33 -15.21 -10.73
N PRO A 113 21.31 -16.05 -11.00
CA PRO A 113 20.41 -16.00 -12.16
C PRO A 113 19.61 -14.69 -12.24
N PHE A 114 19.29 -14.23 -13.45
CA PHE A 114 18.58 -12.96 -13.75
C PHE A 114 17.43 -12.60 -12.78
N ILE A 115 16.64 -13.60 -12.35
CA ILE A 115 15.51 -13.41 -11.42
C ILE A 115 15.90 -12.81 -10.07
N ARG A 116 17.13 -13.03 -9.60
CA ARG A 116 17.63 -12.51 -8.31
C ARG A 116 17.69 -10.99 -8.30
N ASN A 117 17.86 -10.35 -9.45
CA ASN A 117 17.84 -8.88 -9.52
C ASN A 117 16.55 -8.29 -8.96
N PHE A 118 15.40 -8.93 -9.18
CA PHE A 118 14.13 -8.38 -8.72
C PHE A 118 13.93 -8.45 -7.21
N PHE A 119 14.71 -9.26 -6.49
CA PHE A 119 14.49 -9.55 -5.07
C PHE A 119 15.70 -9.28 -4.17
N GLU A 120 16.93 -9.32 -4.71
CA GLU A 120 18.19 -9.24 -3.96
C GLU A 120 19.09 -8.09 -4.43
N ASN A 121 18.96 -7.64 -5.67
CA ASN A 121 19.76 -6.51 -6.16
C ASN A 121 19.21 -5.21 -5.57
N THR A 122 20.02 -4.53 -4.77
CA THR A 122 19.65 -3.32 -4.03
C THR A 122 19.16 -2.21 -4.97
N SER A 123 19.87 -1.96 -6.07
CA SER A 123 19.55 -0.96 -7.09
C SER A 123 18.21 -1.26 -7.75
N THR A 124 18.00 -2.50 -8.15
CA THR A 124 16.76 -2.95 -8.83
C THR A 124 15.57 -2.93 -7.88
N VAL A 125 15.72 -3.44 -6.67
CA VAL A 125 14.67 -3.45 -5.64
C VAL A 125 14.25 -2.03 -5.29
N GLN A 126 15.22 -1.12 -5.11
CA GLN A 126 14.94 0.28 -4.84
C GLN A 126 14.24 0.96 -6.02
N LEU A 127 14.71 0.76 -7.26
CA LEU A 127 14.10 1.30 -8.47
C LEU A 127 12.66 0.80 -8.65
N ASN A 128 12.44 -0.51 -8.53
CA ASN A 128 11.12 -1.13 -8.64
C ASN A 128 10.14 -0.52 -7.63
N HIS A 129 10.56 -0.33 -6.38
CA HIS A 129 9.72 0.28 -5.37
C HIS A 129 9.38 1.74 -5.70
N ARG A 130 10.33 2.54 -6.22
CA ARG A 130 10.06 3.93 -6.68
C ARG A 130 9.02 3.96 -7.81
N ILE A 131 9.14 3.05 -8.77
CA ILE A 131 8.19 2.91 -9.89
C ILE A 131 6.81 2.54 -9.35
N LEU A 132 6.73 1.55 -8.47
CA LEU A 132 5.49 1.11 -7.84
C LEU A 132 4.83 2.19 -6.97
N ALA A 133 5.60 2.98 -6.24
CA ALA A 133 5.11 4.13 -5.47
C ALA A 133 4.50 5.20 -6.38
N THR A 134 5.17 5.50 -7.50
CA THR A 134 4.67 6.44 -8.52
C THR A 134 3.39 5.91 -9.17
N ALA A 135 3.39 4.64 -9.58
CA ALA A 135 2.23 3.97 -10.15
C ALA A 135 1.04 3.95 -9.17
N THR A 136 1.29 3.75 -7.87
CA THR A 136 0.28 3.82 -6.82
C THR A 136 -0.36 5.20 -6.74
N LEU A 137 0.46 6.26 -6.66
CA LEU A 137 -0.06 7.63 -6.58
C LEU A 137 -0.90 7.98 -7.83
N LEU A 138 -0.41 7.64 -9.02
CA LEU A 138 -1.13 7.86 -10.28
C LEU A 138 -2.43 7.04 -10.34
N SER A 139 -2.42 5.79 -9.89
CA SER A 139 -3.59 4.92 -9.90
C SER A 139 -4.67 5.39 -8.93
N VAL A 140 -4.30 5.82 -7.72
CA VAL A 140 -5.22 6.42 -6.74
C VAL A 140 -5.73 7.78 -7.24
N GLY A 141 -4.86 8.60 -7.86
CA GLY A 141 -5.26 9.84 -8.52
C GLY A 141 -6.27 9.61 -9.65
N GLY A 142 -6.04 8.60 -10.50
CA GLY A 142 -6.95 8.17 -11.55
C GLY A 142 -8.30 7.69 -11.00
N LEU A 143 -8.29 6.92 -9.92
CA LEU A 143 -9.51 6.49 -9.21
C LEU A 143 -10.31 7.70 -8.71
N TRP A 144 -9.64 8.68 -8.09
CA TRP A 144 -10.27 9.92 -7.65
C TRP A 144 -10.86 10.70 -8.82
N LEU A 145 -10.10 10.90 -9.90
CA LEU A 145 -10.54 11.59 -11.10
C LEU A 145 -11.79 10.94 -11.71
N ALA A 146 -11.80 9.61 -11.83
CA ALA A 146 -12.93 8.84 -12.32
C ALA A 146 -14.17 8.97 -11.43
N ALA A 147 -13.98 9.05 -10.11
CA ALA A 147 -15.08 9.16 -9.15
C ALA A 147 -15.72 10.55 -9.07
N ARG A 148 -15.04 11.63 -9.49
CA ARG A 148 -15.52 13.02 -9.30
C ARG A 148 -16.92 13.28 -9.84
N LYS A 149 -17.22 12.74 -11.02
CA LYS A 149 -18.50 12.96 -11.73
C LYS A 149 -19.52 11.85 -11.49
N ILE A 150 -19.16 10.80 -10.76
CA ILE A 150 -20.07 9.68 -10.49
C ILE A 150 -20.92 10.01 -9.26
N ASP A 151 -22.23 9.82 -9.38
CA ASP A 151 -23.14 10.00 -8.26
C ASP A 151 -23.03 8.82 -7.28
N MET A 152 -22.70 9.13 -6.03
CA MET A 152 -22.41 8.18 -4.95
C MET A 152 -22.58 8.88 -3.60
N HIS A 153 -22.78 8.08 -2.56
CA HIS A 153 -22.86 8.56 -1.18
C HIS A 153 -21.68 9.48 -0.82
N PRO A 154 -21.91 10.66 -0.19
CA PRO A 154 -20.85 11.62 0.13
C PRO A 154 -19.69 11.05 0.96
N ALA A 155 -19.98 10.15 1.90
CA ALA A 155 -18.96 9.48 2.70
C ALA A 155 -17.97 8.67 1.83
N VAL A 156 -18.44 8.00 0.77
CA VAL A 156 -17.58 7.26 -0.18
C VAL A 156 -16.69 8.22 -0.96
N LYS A 157 -17.25 9.35 -1.43
CA LYS A 157 -16.46 10.40 -2.09
C LYS A 157 -15.41 11.00 -1.16
N SER A 158 -15.75 11.17 0.12
CA SER A 158 -14.81 11.62 1.15
C SER A 158 -13.68 10.62 1.34
N LEU A 159 -14.01 9.33 1.45
CA LEU A 159 -13.04 8.27 1.60
C LEU A 159 -12.06 8.22 0.43
N ILE A 160 -12.52 8.35 -0.81
CA ILE A 160 -11.63 8.40 -1.99
C ILE A 160 -10.65 9.58 -1.91
N ARG A 161 -11.10 10.75 -1.43
CA ARG A 161 -10.21 11.91 -1.20
C ARG A 161 -9.21 11.64 -0.09
N SER A 162 -9.63 11.01 1.00
CA SER A 162 -8.74 10.61 2.10
C SER A 162 -7.69 9.60 1.63
N THR A 163 -8.06 8.63 0.78
CA THR A 163 -7.13 7.69 0.15
C THR A 163 -6.10 8.42 -0.70
N LEU A 164 -6.52 9.40 -1.52
CA LEU A 164 -5.60 10.22 -2.31
C LEU A 164 -4.64 11.03 -1.42
N GLY A 165 -5.16 11.67 -0.36
CA GLY A 165 -4.33 12.40 0.60
C GLY A 165 -3.30 11.50 1.29
N MET A 166 -3.71 10.30 1.72
CA MET A 166 -2.82 9.32 2.32
C MET A 166 -1.78 8.77 1.33
N ALA A 167 -2.15 8.57 0.06
CA ALA A 167 -1.21 8.15 -0.98
C ALA A 167 -0.15 9.24 -1.24
N ALA A 168 -0.56 10.51 -1.31
CA ALA A 168 0.38 11.62 -1.42
C ALA A 168 1.32 11.71 -0.21
N LEU A 169 0.77 11.59 1.01
CA LEU A 169 1.55 11.54 2.25
C LEU A 169 2.54 10.37 2.24
N GLN A 170 2.15 9.21 1.72
CA GLN A 170 3.04 8.06 1.60
C GLN A 170 4.23 8.31 0.68
N VAL A 171 4.00 8.93 -0.49
CA VAL A 171 5.11 9.32 -1.38
C VAL A 171 6.02 10.33 -0.69
N THR A 172 5.46 11.32 0.01
CA THR A 172 6.25 12.29 0.78
C THR A 172 7.08 11.61 1.87
N LEU A 173 6.50 10.69 2.64
CA LEU A 173 7.20 9.93 3.67
C LEU A 173 8.30 9.04 3.08
N GLY A 174 8.03 8.37 1.96
CA GLY A 174 9.01 7.51 1.27
C GLY A 174 10.20 8.31 0.76
N ILE A 175 9.96 9.44 0.09
CA ILE A 175 11.00 10.37 -0.36
C ILE A 175 11.78 10.93 0.83
N SER A 176 11.08 11.32 1.91
CA SER A 176 11.73 11.84 3.13
C SER A 176 12.63 10.79 3.79
N THR A 177 12.14 9.55 3.91
CA THR A 177 12.90 8.40 4.43
C THR A 177 14.16 8.17 3.58
N LEU A 178 14.02 8.24 2.26
CA LEU A 178 15.12 8.11 1.33
C LEU A 178 16.16 9.21 1.49
N LEU A 179 15.76 10.48 1.43
CA LEU A 179 16.69 11.62 1.44
C LEU A 179 17.41 11.77 2.79
N MET A 180 16.79 11.33 3.88
CA MET A 180 17.37 11.40 5.22
C MET A 180 18.10 10.12 5.65
N TYR A 181 18.45 9.24 4.70
CA TYR A 181 19.20 8.00 4.97
C TYR A 181 18.51 7.05 5.95
N VAL A 182 17.22 6.82 5.72
CA VAL A 182 16.38 5.83 6.43
C VAL A 182 16.39 5.97 7.96
N PRO A 183 16.06 7.15 8.54
CA PRO A 183 15.88 7.24 9.98
C PRO A 183 14.76 6.29 10.42
N THR A 184 14.98 5.56 11.52
CA THR A 184 14.04 4.53 11.99
C THR A 184 12.62 5.08 12.20
N SER A 185 12.50 6.29 12.76
CA SER A 185 11.22 6.96 12.95
C SER A 185 10.46 7.21 11.64
N LEU A 186 11.15 7.64 10.58
CA LEU A 186 10.55 7.85 9.26
C LEU A 186 10.23 6.52 8.57
N GLY A 187 11.13 5.53 8.65
CA GLY A 187 10.88 4.19 8.13
C GLY A 187 9.65 3.54 8.77
N SER A 188 9.53 3.62 10.09
CA SER A 188 8.36 3.13 10.83
C SER A 188 7.09 3.92 10.49
N ALA A 189 7.16 5.26 10.41
CA ALA A 189 6.02 6.08 10.00
C ALA A 189 5.55 5.75 8.57
N HIS A 190 6.50 5.51 7.66
CA HIS A 190 6.23 5.10 6.29
C HIS A 190 5.51 3.74 6.26
N GLN A 191 6.01 2.73 6.98
CA GLN A 191 5.35 1.42 7.11
C GLN A 191 3.94 1.50 7.72
N ALA A 192 3.78 2.27 8.81
CA ALA A 192 2.47 2.48 9.44
C ALA A 192 1.48 3.17 8.50
N GLY A 193 1.95 4.16 7.73
CA GLY A 193 1.13 4.82 6.74
C GLY A 193 0.81 3.94 5.52
N ALA A 194 1.68 3.00 5.14
CA ALA A 194 1.38 2.01 4.11
C ALA A 194 0.22 1.09 4.55
N LEU A 195 0.24 0.62 5.80
CA LEU A 195 -0.87 -0.13 6.39
C LEU A 195 -2.15 0.73 6.46
N THR A 196 -2.02 2.01 6.79
CA THR A 196 -3.15 2.96 6.81
C THR A 196 -3.77 3.13 5.41
N LEU A 197 -2.94 3.32 4.38
CA LEU A 197 -3.40 3.42 3.00
C LEU A 197 -4.10 2.13 2.56
N LEU A 198 -3.54 0.96 2.90
CA LEU A 198 -4.17 -0.33 2.63
C LEU A 198 -5.53 -0.47 3.34
N SER A 199 -5.62 0.00 4.59
CA SER A 199 -6.86 0.01 5.37
C SER A 199 -7.95 0.88 4.72
N LEU A 200 -7.57 2.06 4.21
CA LEU A 200 -8.48 2.93 3.45
C LEU A 200 -8.95 2.26 2.15
N MET A 201 -8.07 1.54 1.45
CA MET A 201 -8.45 0.78 0.25
C MET A 201 -9.42 -0.38 0.57
N ILE A 202 -9.21 -1.08 1.68
CA ILE A 202 -10.12 -2.15 2.16
C ILE A 202 -11.48 -1.55 2.51
N LEU A 203 -11.51 -0.47 3.29
CA LEU A 203 -12.74 0.23 3.62
C LEU A 203 -13.46 0.74 2.37
N LEU A 204 -12.71 1.27 1.40
CA LEU A 204 -13.27 1.77 0.15
C LEU A 204 -13.88 0.63 -0.66
N THR A 205 -13.15 -0.46 -0.87
CA THR A 205 -13.67 -1.62 -1.60
C THR A 205 -14.83 -2.29 -0.85
N HIS A 206 -14.87 -2.23 0.48
CA HIS A 206 -15.99 -2.75 1.27
C HIS A 206 -17.27 -1.88 1.13
N THR A 207 -17.12 -0.56 1.17
CA THR A 207 -18.23 0.40 1.01
C THR A 207 -18.76 0.47 -0.43
N LEU A 208 -17.97 0.04 -1.41
CA LEU A 208 -18.38 -0.08 -2.82
C LEU A 208 -19.00 -1.45 -3.16
N ARG A 209 -19.37 -2.27 -2.17
CA ARG A 209 -20.01 -3.58 -2.39
C ARG A 209 -21.41 -3.42 -2.97
N ARG A 210 -21.89 -4.52 -3.57
CA ARG A 210 -23.31 -4.63 -3.89
C ARG A 210 -24.07 -4.74 -2.57
N PRO A 211 -25.13 -3.93 -2.34
CA PRO A 211 -25.98 -4.08 -1.15
C PRO A 211 -26.70 -5.43 -1.12
N SER A 212 -27.22 -5.78 0.05
CA SER A 212 -28.04 -6.98 0.24
C SER A 212 -29.27 -7.00 -0.68
N PRO A 213 -29.78 -8.18 -1.09
CA PRO A 213 -30.98 -8.27 -1.91
C PRO A 213 -32.20 -7.58 -1.29
N ALA A 214 -32.33 -7.61 0.04
CA ALA A 214 -33.40 -6.95 0.78
C ALA A 214 -33.33 -5.42 0.62
N LEU A 215 -32.15 -4.83 0.81
CA LEU A 215 -31.95 -3.39 0.63
C LEU A 215 -32.17 -2.98 -0.82
N LEU A 216 -31.68 -3.74 -1.80
CA LEU A 216 -31.93 -3.47 -3.23
C LEU A 216 -33.43 -3.48 -3.57
N LYS A 217 -34.19 -4.44 -3.04
CA LYS A 217 -35.64 -4.51 -3.24
C LYS A 217 -36.33 -3.27 -2.65
N SER A 218 -35.95 -2.85 -1.44
CA SER A 218 -36.53 -1.66 -0.80
C SER A 218 -36.32 -0.38 -1.64
N LEU A 219 -35.10 -0.18 -2.17
CA LEU A 219 -34.76 0.97 -3.02
C LEU A 219 -35.55 0.96 -4.33
N ALA A 220 -35.71 -0.22 -4.95
CA ALA A 220 -36.48 -0.37 -6.19
C ALA A 220 -37.98 -0.10 -5.99
N THR A 221 -38.49 -0.35 -4.79
CA THR A 221 -39.90 -0.12 -4.45
C THR A 221 -40.14 1.38 -4.21
N ALA A 222 -39.22 2.06 -3.53
CA ALA A 222 -39.29 3.50 -3.28
C ALA A 222 -39.30 4.36 -4.57
N VAL A 223 -38.59 3.92 -5.62
CA VAL A 223 -38.59 4.58 -6.94
C VAL A 223 -39.92 4.44 -7.67
N LYS A 224 -40.71 3.39 -7.40
CA LYS A 224 -42.02 3.19 -8.03
C LYS A 224 -43.15 3.98 -7.37
N SER A 225 -42.94 4.45 -6.14
CA SER A 225 -43.92 5.21 -5.36
C SER A 225 -43.79 6.73 -5.51
N THR A 226 -42.82 7.21 -6.28
CA THR A 226 -42.53 8.62 -6.57
C THR A 226 -42.80 8.91 -8.04
#